data_AF-A0A7Y9EXD9-F1
#
_entry.id   AF-A0A7Y9EXD9-F1
#
_cell.length_a   1.000
_cell.length_b   1.000
_cell.length_c   1.000
_cell.angle_alpha   90.00
_cell.angle_beta   90.00
_cell.angle_gamma   90.00
#
_symmetry.space_group_name_H-M   'P 1'
#
loop_
_entity.id
_entity.type
_entity.pdbx_description
1 polymer ?
#
loop_
_entity_poly.entity_id
_entity_poly.type
_entity_poly.pdbx_seq_one_letter_code
_entity_poly.pdbx_strand_id
1 'polypeptide(L)'
;MTAPFILTLPLAAPLAAGTVIDIAADPDEARRLVVTDIATGVRYSVPAAGLPTTERGRVSRARVEACAISAGRAGTARTELTVVPMSVEPVSGGDGAADALSGAERAAADAGAEASWWSGVDRTEKPAPHRFW
;
A
#
# COMPACT_ATOMS: atom_id res chain seq x y z
N MET A 1 -9.52 -5.46 17.07
CA MET A 1 -9.11 -4.05 17.15
C MET A 1 -7.64 -4.02 17.52
N THR A 2 -6.79 -3.45 16.67
CA THR A 2 -5.36 -3.29 16.98
C THR A 2 -5.20 -2.05 17.85
N ALA A 3 -4.47 -2.17 18.96
CA ALA A 3 -4.31 -1.07 19.90
C ALA A 3 -3.44 0.06 19.30
N PRO A 4 -3.73 1.33 19.61
CA PRO A 4 -2.84 2.43 19.24
C PRO A 4 -1.49 2.28 19.94
N PHE A 5 -0.44 2.79 19.31
CA PHE A 5 0.89 2.87 19.89
C PHE A 5 1.56 4.21 19.63
N ILE A 6 2.62 4.48 20.37
CA ILE A 6 3.41 5.70 20.22
C ILE A 6 4.62 5.43 19.34
N LEU A 7 4.76 6.23 18.29
CA LEU A 7 5.95 6.29 17.44
C LEU A 7 6.69 7.59 17.73
N THR A 8 8.01 7.52 17.89
CA THR A 8 8.85 8.69 18.15
C THR A 8 9.74 9.00 16.96
N LEU A 9 9.74 10.25 16.52
CA LEU A 9 10.71 10.79 15.56
C LEU A 9 11.71 11.68 16.30
N PRO A 10 13.03 11.50 16.11
CA PRO A 10 14.07 12.31 16.75
C PRO A 10 14.27 13.67 16.04
N LEU A 11 13.18 14.29 15.58
CA LEU A 11 13.16 15.58 14.90
C LEU A 11 11.77 16.23 15.04
N ALA A 12 11.67 17.52 14.73
CA ALA A 12 10.39 18.22 14.58
C ALA A 12 9.81 17.95 13.18
N ALA A 13 8.80 17.08 13.09
CA ALA A 13 8.04 16.86 11.87
C ALA A 13 6.55 16.91 12.21
N PRO A 14 5.83 17.96 11.81
CA PRO A 14 4.39 17.96 11.93
C PRO A 14 3.80 16.93 10.96
N LEU A 15 3.16 15.90 11.49
CA LEU A 15 2.30 15.00 10.73
C LEU A 15 0.86 15.20 11.20
N ALA A 16 -0.04 15.49 10.25
CA ALA A 16 -1.43 15.74 10.56
C ALA A 16 -2.14 14.47 11.04
N ALA A 17 -3.13 14.65 11.92
CA ALA A 17 -4.07 13.57 12.20
C ALA A 17 -4.77 13.15 10.90
N GLY A 18 -4.90 11.84 10.68
CA GLY A 18 -5.39 11.27 9.44
C GLY A 18 -4.30 10.86 8.45
N THR A 19 -3.06 11.36 8.59
CA THR A 19 -1.97 10.95 7.69
C THR A 19 -1.72 9.45 7.79
N VAL A 20 -1.61 8.80 6.64
CA VAL A 20 -1.26 7.38 6.54
C VAL A 20 0.25 7.26 6.33
N ILE A 21 0.88 6.47 7.19
CA ILE A 21 2.31 6.20 7.14
C ILE A 21 2.57 4.72 6.85
N ASP A 22 3.65 4.47 6.11
CA ASP A 22 4.25 3.15 5.94
C ASP A 22 5.45 3.02 6.88
N ILE A 23 5.60 1.86 7.53
CA ILE A 23 6.64 1.57 8.50
C ILE A 23 7.37 0.30 8.06
N ALA A 24 8.62 0.46 7.62
CA ALA A 24 9.43 -0.63 7.10
C ALA A 24 10.76 -0.76 7.85
N ALA A 25 11.38 -1.93 7.76
CA ALA A 25 12.80 -2.06 8.10
C ALA A 25 13.62 -1.17 7.18
N ASP A 26 14.64 -0.55 7.74
CA ASP A 26 15.72 -0.04 6.90
C ASP A 26 16.47 -1.25 6.31
N PRO A 27 16.56 -1.37 4.97
CA PRO A 27 17.25 -2.50 4.33
C PRO A 27 18.76 -2.49 4.61
N ASP A 28 19.33 -1.31 4.88
CA ASP A 28 20.77 -1.13 5.06
C ASP A 28 21.19 -1.16 6.55
N GLU A 29 20.25 -0.87 7.46
CA GLU A 29 20.54 -0.80 8.90
C GLU A 29 19.47 -1.53 9.73
N ALA A 30 19.74 -2.78 10.12
CA ALA A 30 18.80 -3.66 10.83
C ALA A 30 18.21 -3.10 12.16
N ARG A 31 18.83 -2.05 12.73
CA ARG A 31 18.38 -1.37 13.95
C ARG A 31 17.61 -0.08 13.69
N ARG A 32 17.30 0.21 12.43
CA ARG A 32 16.49 1.37 12.04
C ARG A 32 15.24 0.95 11.31
N LEU A 33 14.29 1.87 11.34
CA LEU A 33 13.05 1.78 10.61
C LEU A 33 12.88 3.03 9.79
N VAL A 34 12.23 2.86 8.66
CA VAL A 34 11.86 3.94 7.77
C VAL A 34 10.37 4.15 7.93
N VAL A 35 9.99 5.34 8.36
CA VAL A 35 8.61 5.80 8.40
C VAL A 35 8.41 6.70 7.19
N THR A 36 7.47 6.36 6.32
CA THR A 36 7.20 7.11 5.08
C THR A 36 5.79 7.68 5.14
N ASP A 37 5.65 9.00 5.02
CA ASP A 37 4.34 9.59 4.74
C ASP A 37 3.95 9.22 3.31
N ILE A 38 2.86 8.47 3.15
CA ILE A 38 2.42 7.96 1.84
C ILE A 38 1.95 9.10 0.94
N ALA A 39 1.38 10.16 1.51
CA ALA A 39 0.83 11.27 0.72
C ALA A 39 1.95 12.15 0.13
N THR A 40 3.03 12.35 0.87
CA THR A 40 4.12 13.25 0.48
C THR A 40 5.39 12.52 0.01
N GLY A 41 5.53 11.24 0.33
CA GLY A 41 6.74 10.46 0.07
C GLY A 41 7.92 10.78 0.99
N VAL A 42 7.75 11.67 1.99
CA VAL A 42 8.82 12.03 2.92
C VAL A 42 9.15 10.85 3.82
N ARG A 43 10.46 10.55 3.95
CA ARG A 43 10.99 9.40 4.70
C ARG A 43 11.73 9.87 5.94
N TYR A 44 11.39 9.28 7.07
CA TYR A 44 12.02 9.51 8.37
C TYR A 44 12.71 8.22 8.83
N SER A 45 14.02 8.29 9.04
CA SER A 45 14.80 7.19 9.61
C SER A 45 14.80 7.30 11.13
N VAL A 46 14.29 6.28 11.81
CA VAL A 46 14.16 6.26 13.27
C VAL A 46 14.79 5.00 13.86
N PRO A 47 15.32 5.07 15.10
CA PRO A 47 15.77 3.88 15.81
C PRO A 47 14.61 2.88 15.99
N ALA A 48 14.87 1.60 15.75
CA ALA A 48 13.90 0.53 15.96
C ALA A 48 13.59 0.30 17.45
N ALA A 49 14.43 0.83 18.35
CA ALA A 49 14.25 0.75 19.79
C ALA A 49 13.08 1.66 20.22
N GLY A 50 11.92 1.06 20.54
CA GLY A 50 10.78 1.79 21.10
C GLY A 50 9.44 1.54 20.42
N LEU A 51 9.38 0.77 19.34
CA LEU A 51 8.10 0.31 18.81
C LEU A 51 7.60 -0.88 19.61
N PRO A 52 6.28 -0.96 19.87
CA PRO A 52 5.71 -2.21 20.32
C PRO A 52 5.88 -3.20 19.18
N THR A 53 6.65 -4.25 19.44
CA THR A 53 6.56 -5.51 18.71
C THR A 53 5.14 -6.02 18.97
N THR A 54 4.15 -5.51 18.23
CA THR A 54 2.81 -6.07 18.29
C THR A 54 2.94 -7.53 17.86
N GLU A 55 2.48 -8.45 18.71
CA GLU A 55 2.60 -9.92 18.55
C GLU A 55 2.02 -10.48 17.23
N ARG A 56 1.51 -9.61 16.33
CA ARG A 56 0.96 -9.95 15.03
C ARG A 56 1.67 -9.17 13.92
N GLY A 57 2.86 -9.63 13.55
CA GLY A 57 3.58 -9.13 12.37
C GLY A 57 4.10 -7.70 12.52
N ARG A 58 5.13 -7.36 11.74
CA ARG A 58 5.56 -5.96 11.59
C ARG A 58 4.36 -5.15 11.10
N VAL A 59 3.95 -4.14 11.87
CA VAL A 59 3.00 -3.13 11.38
C VAL A 59 3.62 -2.50 10.14
N SER A 60 3.01 -2.72 8.98
CA SER A 60 3.47 -2.15 7.70
C SER A 60 2.84 -0.78 7.45
N ARG A 61 1.56 -0.58 7.81
CA ARG A 61 0.89 0.72 7.71
C ARG A 61 0.16 1.11 8.97
N ALA A 62 0.16 2.40 9.27
CA ALA A 62 -0.58 2.97 10.38
C ALA A 62 -1.17 4.34 10.00
N ARG A 63 -2.22 4.74 10.71
CA ARG A 63 -2.81 6.07 10.60
C ARG A 63 -2.43 6.90 11.84
N VAL A 64 -2.03 8.14 11.62
CA VAL A 64 -1.77 9.10 12.71
C VAL A 64 -3.11 9.56 13.29
N GLU A 65 -3.29 9.41 14.59
CA GLU A 65 -4.45 9.94 15.34
C GLU A 65 -4.11 11.26 16.03
N ALA A 66 -2.89 11.39 16.54
CA ALA A 66 -2.41 12.60 17.18
C ALA A 66 -0.91 12.80 16.96
N CYS A 67 -0.48 14.05 16.97
CA CYS A 67 0.91 14.45 16.87
C CYS A 67 1.23 15.48 17.95
N ALA A 68 2.24 15.20 18.77
CA ALA A 68 2.78 16.12 19.75
C ALA A 68 4.25 16.41 19.42
N ILE A 69 4.60 17.69 19.33
CA ILE A 69 5.98 18.13 19.10
C ILE A 69 6.48 18.77 20.39
N SER A 70 7.63 18.29 20.87
CA SER A 70 8.30 18.84 22.04
C SER A 70 9.68 19.34 21.67
N ALA A 71 10.05 20.51 22.19
CA ALA A 71 11.41 21.03 22.11
C ALA A 71 12.21 20.53 23.33
N GLY A 72 13.26 19.77 23.09
CA GLY A 72 14.19 19.32 24.12
C GLY A 72 15.13 20.44 24.58
N ARG A 73 15.62 20.31 25.82
CA ARG A 73 16.47 21.29 26.50
C ARG A 73 17.82 21.56 25.80
N ALA A 74 18.23 20.70 24.87
CA ALA A 74 19.49 20.79 24.12
C ALA A 74 19.29 21.16 22.64
N GLY A 75 18.15 21.75 22.27
CA GLY A 75 17.84 22.11 20.87
C GLY A 75 17.41 20.92 20.01
N THR A 76 17.29 19.74 20.59
CA THR A 76 16.74 18.55 19.92
C THR A 76 15.23 18.58 20.01
N ALA A 77 14.54 18.70 18.88
CA ALA A 77 13.09 18.55 18.85
C ALA A 77 12.71 17.08 18.66
N ARG A 78 11.63 16.64 19.31
CA ARG A 78 11.09 15.28 19.21
C ARG A 78 9.61 15.36 18.84
N THR A 79 9.20 14.49 17.95
CA THR A 79 7.78 14.30 17.61
C THR A 79 7.32 12.97 18.17
N GLU A 80 6.21 12.97 18.89
CA GLU A 80 5.49 11.79 19.35
C GLU A 80 4.18 11.67 18.57
N LEU A 81 4.00 10.54 17.92
CA LEU A 81 2.82 10.24 17.12
C LEU A 81 2.04 9.13 17.80
N THR A 82 0.77 9.38 18.11
CA THR A 82 -0.17 8.32 18.44
C THR A 82 -0.68 7.75 17.12
N VAL A 83 -0.39 6.49 16.85
CA VAL A 83 -0.73 5.84 15.59
C VAL A 83 -1.57 4.59 15.82
N VAL A 84 -2.54 4.37 14.94
CA VAL A 84 -3.39 3.18 14.94
C VAL A 84 -2.91 2.29 13.79
N PRO A 85 -2.45 1.06 14.08
CA PRO A 85 -2.11 0.09 13.04
C PRO A 85 -3.32 -0.12 12.11
N MET A 86 -3.09 0.00 10.82
CA MET A 86 -4.09 -0.41 9.84
C MET A 86 -3.89 -1.90 9.61
N SER A 87 -4.98 -2.67 9.71
CA SER A 87 -4.98 -4.07 9.29
C SER A 87 -4.75 -4.10 7.79
N VAL A 88 -3.49 -4.18 7.38
CA VAL A 88 -3.16 -4.66 6.05
C VAL A 88 -3.24 -6.16 6.22
N GLU A 89 -4.38 -6.75 5.81
CA GLU A 89 -4.37 -8.18 5.47
C GLU A 89 -3.07 -8.41 4.68
N PRO A 90 -2.20 -9.33 5.09
CA PRO A 90 -1.01 -9.60 4.31
C PRO A 90 -1.50 -9.95 2.91
N VAL A 91 -1.30 -9.04 1.96
CA VAL A 91 -1.44 -9.36 0.55
C VAL A 91 -0.31 -10.35 0.33
N SER A 92 -0.64 -11.63 0.47
CA SER A 92 0.23 -12.73 0.11
C SER A 92 0.59 -12.53 -1.35
N GLY A 93 1.84 -12.13 -1.60
CA GLY A 93 2.43 -12.12 -2.93
C GLY A 93 2.26 -10.80 -3.69
N GLY A 94 3.35 -10.32 -4.28
CA GLY A 94 3.35 -9.32 -5.34
C GLY A 94 2.59 -9.75 -6.61
N ASP A 95 1.95 -10.92 -6.59
CA ASP A 95 1.17 -11.48 -7.68
C ASP A 95 -0.20 -10.78 -7.83
N GLY A 96 -0.80 -10.22 -6.78
CA GLY A 96 -2.14 -9.62 -6.91
C GLY A 96 -2.23 -8.45 -7.89
N ALA A 97 -1.15 -7.66 -8.01
CA ALA A 97 -1.08 -6.57 -9.00
C ALA A 97 -0.81 -7.10 -10.42
N ALA A 98 0.02 -8.14 -10.54
CA ALA A 98 0.31 -8.79 -11.82
C ALA A 98 -0.93 -9.57 -12.33
N ASP A 99 -1.67 -10.22 -11.45
CA ASP A 99 -2.91 -10.93 -11.74
C ASP A 99 -4.02 -9.95 -12.11
N ALA A 100 -4.13 -8.82 -11.41
CA ALA A 100 -5.07 -7.75 -11.76
C ALA A 100 -4.74 -7.16 -13.15
N LEU A 101 -3.47 -6.93 -13.45
CA LEU A 101 -3.03 -6.45 -14.76
C LEU A 101 -3.29 -7.48 -15.86
N SER A 102 -2.91 -8.73 -15.64
CA SER A 102 -3.16 -9.85 -16.55
C SER A 102 -4.66 -10.06 -16.81
N GLY A 103 -5.48 -9.95 -15.77
CA GLY A 103 -6.95 -10.00 -15.89
C GLY A 103 -7.50 -8.85 -16.72
N ALA A 104 -6.98 -7.63 -16.56
CA ALA A 104 -7.39 -6.47 -17.34
C ALA A 104 -6.96 -6.59 -18.81
N GLU A 105 -5.74 -7.06 -19.09
CA GLU A 105 -5.23 -7.30 -20.44
C GLU A 105 -6.07 -8.36 -21.16
N ARG A 106 -6.44 -9.43 -20.46
CA ARG A 106 -7.32 -10.47 -20.98
C ARG A 106 -8.70 -9.93 -21.33
N ALA A 107 -9.31 -9.15 -20.42
CA ALA A 107 -10.61 -8.55 -20.68
C ALA A 107 -10.59 -7.59 -21.89
N ALA A 108 -9.49 -6.84 -22.06
CA ALA A 108 -9.28 -5.98 -23.22
C ALA A 108 -9.14 -6.78 -24.53
N ALA A 109 -8.42 -7.90 -24.50
CA ALA A 109 -8.27 -8.79 -25.64
C ALA A 109 -9.61 -9.44 -26.05
N ASP A 110 -10.38 -9.93 -25.07
CA ASP A 110 -11.70 -10.51 -25.30
C ASP A 110 -12.68 -9.49 -25.89
N ALA A 111 -12.67 -8.26 -25.36
CA ALA A 111 -13.46 -7.15 -25.93
C ALA A 111 -13.03 -6.79 -27.35
N GLY A 112 -11.73 -6.82 -27.67
CA GLY A 112 -11.20 -6.60 -29.01
C GLY A 112 -11.59 -7.71 -29.99
N ALA A 113 -11.62 -8.96 -29.55
CA ALA A 113 -12.05 -10.10 -30.36
C ALA A 113 -13.55 -10.02 -30.68
N GLU A 114 -14.39 -9.71 -29.69
CA GLU A 114 -15.82 -9.43 -29.90
C GLU A 114 -16.03 -8.25 -30.85
N ALA A 115 -15.32 -7.14 -30.64
CA ALA A 115 -15.41 -5.99 -31.55
C ALA A 115 -15.00 -6.36 -32.99
N SER A 116 -13.96 -7.18 -33.15
CA SER A 116 -13.54 -7.68 -34.46
C SER A 116 -14.62 -8.56 -35.10
N TRP A 117 -15.29 -9.40 -34.32
CA TRP A 117 -16.42 -10.23 -34.77
C TRP A 117 -17.59 -9.38 -35.29
N TRP A 118 -17.93 -8.29 -34.59
CA TRP A 118 -18.99 -7.37 -35.01
C TRP A 118 -18.58 -6.44 -36.16
N SER A 119 -17.28 -6.15 -36.33
CA SER A 119 -16.75 -5.22 -37.33
C SER A 119 -16.89 -5.68 -38.79
N GLY A 120 -17.23 -6.95 -39.02
CA GLY A 120 -17.62 -7.46 -40.34
C GLY A 120 -16.49 -7.82 -41.31
N VAL A 121 -15.24 -7.87 -40.85
CA VAL A 121 -14.07 -8.20 -41.69
C VAL A 121 -13.94 -9.71 -41.96
N ASP A 122 -14.55 -10.58 -41.14
CA ASP A 122 -14.42 -12.04 -41.27
C ASP A 122 -15.74 -12.79 -40.97
N ARG A 123 -16.82 -12.43 -41.66
CA ARG A 123 -18.04 -13.24 -41.66
C ARG A 123 -17.84 -14.41 -42.63
N THR A 124 -17.24 -15.51 -42.17
CA THR A 124 -17.33 -16.76 -42.93
C THR A 124 -18.78 -17.23 -42.86
N GLU A 125 -19.44 -17.26 -44.01
CA GLU A 125 -20.84 -17.65 -44.14
C GLU A 125 -21.02 -19.07 -43.54
N LYS A 126 -21.87 -19.20 -42.52
CA LYS A 126 -22.18 -20.52 -41.94
C LYS A 126 -22.81 -21.37 -43.05
N PRO A 127 -22.27 -22.55 -43.41
CA PRO A 127 -22.83 -23.35 -44.48
C PRO A 127 -24.29 -23.66 -44.17
N ALA A 128 -25.18 -23.37 -45.12
CA ALA A 128 -26.61 -23.57 -44.96
C ALA A 128 -26.88 -25.04 -44.60
N PRO A 129 -27.74 -25.31 -43.59
CA PRO A 129 -28.10 -26.68 -43.26
C PRO A 129 -28.75 -27.34 -44.47
N HIS A 130 -28.30 -28.55 -44.80
CA HIS A 130 -28.78 -29.32 -45.93
C HIS A 130 -30.29 -29.54 -45.79
N ARG A 131 -31.09 -28.89 -46.64
CA ARG A 131 -32.55 -29.11 -46.69
C ARG A 131 -32.82 -30.22 -47.69
N PHE A 132 -33.26 -31.37 -47.19
CA PHE A 132 -33.87 -32.39 -48.02
C PHE A 132 -35.33 -31.98 -48.25
N TRP A 133 -35.67 -31.73 -49.50
CA TRP A 133 -37.05 -31.64 -49.98
C TRP A 133 -37.33 -32.85 -50.85
#